data_AF-A0A1C0VP77-F1
#
_entry.id   AF-A0A1C0VP77-F1
#
_cell.length_a   1.000
_cell.length_b   1.000
_cell.length_c   1.000
_cell.angle_alpha   90.00
_cell.angle_beta   90.00
_cell.angle_gamma   90.00
#
_symmetry.space_group_name_H-M   'P 1'
#
loop_
_entity.id
_entity.type
_entity.pdbx_description
1 polymer ?
#
loop_
_entity_poly.entity_id
_entity_poly.type
_entity_poly.pdbx_seq_one_letter_code
_entity_poly.pdbx_strand_id
1 'polypeptide(L)'
;MASQSISARQRLIQAALELFTTQGVSSTTTRQIAEKAGVNEVTLFRHFGNKHGLLLAVLEESAAFKDLGESLVQRATPPGNVYQALKDYASDSLHTLERVPEFVRSVVGEADQFPAENRRALGRGLTEANRYVAQYLATVIQQGDLNTYLPAEKLASLLNGMILGYAVIEFTSEFHELWEDRNDFLENLVELFLHGAMSTAPQLTKETVIIQEVADLPGILVHKILQNSRKSGIQDYALAYLLFGAGLSVAEIIGLERSHQIFDNQGLILQITTPGLPRQVPVNQWILGKHYGSHTNNPVIKWLKSRKDHHPAMFIDNVGNPLSESELLQSWEIWTQELLTPQGKPPEIAQAQQTWCVEMLMRGVSLDDLSILTGCDRSQLQPYARRAKEKAALEAAIRLDHKPA
;
A
#
# COMPACT_ATOMS: atom_id res chain seq x y z
N MET A 1 -31.43 -51.99 17.13
CA MET A 1 -30.99 -50.73 16.49
C MET A 1 -32.04 -50.35 15.47
N ALA A 2 -32.87 -49.34 15.75
CA ALA A 2 -33.85 -48.85 14.77
C ALA A 2 -33.08 -48.08 13.71
N SER A 3 -33.00 -48.62 12.50
CA SER A 3 -32.50 -47.93 11.31
C SER A 3 -33.35 -46.66 11.11
N GLN A 4 -32.79 -45.49 11.41
CA GLN A 4 -33.44 -44.22 11.08
C GLN A 4 -33.63 -44.20 9.56
N SER A 5 -34.88 -44.34 9.10
CA SER A 5 -35.17 -44.28 7.68
C SER A 5 -34.84 -42.87 7.18
N ILE A 6 -33.88 -42.77 6.27
CA ILE A 6 -33.51 -41.51 5.61
C ILE A 6 -34.77 -40.86 5.04
N SER A 7 -35.03 -39.60 5.42
CA SER A 7 -36.24 -38.88 5.03
C SER A 7 -36.34 -38.74 3.51
N ALA A 8 -37.56 -38.60 2.97
CA ALA A 8 -37.75 -38.38 1.52
C ALA A 8 -36.95 -37.17 1.01
N ARG A 9 -36.86 -36.10 1.81
CA ARG A 9 -36.04 -34.91 1.52
C ARG A 9 -34.55 -35.28 1.37
N GLN A 10 -33.98 -36.02 2.31
CA GLN A 10 -32.57 -36.44 2.25
C GLN A 10 -32.28 -37.42 1.10
N ARG A 11 -33.19 -38.36 0.81
CA ARG A 11 -33.04 -39.26 -0.34
C ARG A 11 -33.02 -38.50 -1.67
N LEU A 12 -33.86 -37.47 -1.81
CA LEU A 12 -33.88 -36.59 -2.98
C LEU A 12 -32.57 -35.81 -3.12
N ILE A 13 -32.04 -35.27 -2.02
CA ILE A 13 -30.74 -34.56 -2.01
C ILE A 13 -29.61 -35.50 -2.43
N GLN A 14 -29.56 -36.70 -1.88
CA GLN A 14 -28.50 -37.67 -2.21
C GLN A 14 -28.60 -38.16 -3.66
N ALA A 15 -29.81 -38.48 -4.15
CA ALA A 15 -30.04 -38.85 -5.53
C ALA A 15 -29.66 -37.72 -6.51
N ALA A 16 -30.01 -36.48 -6.18
CA ALA A 16 -29.67 -35.32 -6.97
C ALA A 16 -28.17 -35.06 -7.00
N LEU A 17 -27.47 -35.11 -5.86
CA LEU A 17 -26.03 -34.98 -5.77
C LEU A 17 -25.30 -35.99 -6.68
N GLU A 18 -25.71 -37.26 -6.61
CA GLU A 18 -25.13 -38.31 -7.46
C GLU A 18 -25.41 -38.07 -8.96
N LEU A 19 -26.64 -37.72 -9.34
CA LEU A 19 -26.96 -37.48 -10.75
C LEU A 19 -26.27 -36.21 -11.28
N PHE A 20 -26.25 -35.14 -10.51
CA PHE A 20 -25.55 -33.91 -10.90
C PHE A 20 -24.05 -34.12 -11.08
N THR A 21 -23.41 -34.92 -10.21
CA THR A 21 -21.97 -35.19 -10.32
C THR A 21 -21.62 -36.16 -11.45
N THR A 22 -22.52 -37.08 -11.81
CA THR A 22 -22.27 -38.08 -12.87
C THR A 22 -22.58 -37.57 -14.28
N GLN A 23 -23.66 -36.82 -14.47
CA GLN A 23 -24.15 -36.44 -15.81
C GLN A 23 -24.44 -34.94 -15.97
N GLY A 24 -24.19 -34.12 -14.93
CA GLY A 24 -24.45 -32.68 -14.95
C GLY A 24 -25.90 -32.30 -14.62
N VAL A 25 -26.11 -31.05 -14.19
CA VAL A 25 -27.44 -30.53 -13.80
C VAL A 25 -28.35 -30.42 -15.01
N SER A 26 -27.84 -29.91 -16.13
CA SER A 26 -28.62 -29.67 -17.35
C SER A 26 -29.24 -30.96 -17.90
N SER A 27 -28.46 -32.05 -17.94
CA SER A 27 -28.88 -33.37 -18.43
C SER A 27 -29.71 -34.17 -17.42
N THR A 28 -29.86 -33.68 -16.19
CA THR A 28 -30.64 -34.35 -15.13
C THR A 28 -32.06 -33.81 -15.05
N THR A 29 -33.04 -34.71 -15.14
CA THR A 29 -34.47 -34.37 -15.00
C THR A 29 -34.99 -34.63 -13.59
N THR A 30 -36.03 -33.89 -13.17
CA THR A 30 -36.70 -34.10 -11.88
C THR A 30 -37.26 -35.51 -11.73
N ARG A 31 -37.70 -36.10 -12.84
CA ARG A 31 -38.18 -37.48 -12.91
C ARG A 31 -37.08 -38.51 -12.59
N GLN A 32 -35.90 -38.38 -13.21
CA GLN A 32 -34.75 -39.25 -12.90
C GLN A 32 -34.34 -39.16 -11.43
N ILE A 33 -34.35 -37.95 -10.85
CA ILE A 33 -34.03 -37.75 -9.44
C ILE A 33 -35.06 -38.43 -8.54
N ALA A 34 -36.36 -38.23 -8.81
CA ALA A 34 -37.43 -38.81 -8.02
C ALA A 34 -37.43 -40.34 -8.08
N GLU A 35 -37.21 -40.90 -9.27
CA GLU A 35 -37.08 -42.34 -9.51
C GLU A 35 -35.90 -42.91 -8.71
N LYS A 36 -34.73 -42.28 -8.80
CA LYS A 36 -33.54 -42.69 -8.04
C LYS A 36 -33.72 -42.57 -6.52
N ALA A 37 -34.44 -41.56 -6.05
CA ALA A 37 -34.76 -41.37 -4.63
C ALA A 37 -35.87 -42.29 -4.11
N GLY A 38 -36.52 -43.06 -4.99
CA GLY A 38 -37.64 -43.94 -4.66
C GLY A 38 -38.87 -43.18 -4.16
N VAL A 39 -39.17 -42.03 -4.76
CA VAL A 39 -40.34 -41.19 -4.41
C VAL A 39 -41.10 -40.73 -5.65
N ASN A 40 -42.34 -40.31 -5.47
CA ASN A 40 -43.10 -39.67 -6.56
C ASN A 40 -42.51 -38.28 -6.85
N GLU A 41 -42.42 -37.89 -8.12
CA GLU A 41 -41.93 -36.58 -8.58
C GLU A 41 -42.64 -35.39 -7.91
N VAL A 42 -43.94 -35.51 -7.60
CA VAL A 42 -44.70 -34.50 -6.84
C VAL A 42 -44.07 -34.21 -5.46
N THR A 43 -43.43 -35.21 -4.85
CA THR A 43 -42.72 -35.08 -3.56
C THR A 43 -41.51 -34.14 -3.69
N LEU A 44 -40.80 -34.20 -4.82
CA LEU A 44 -39.69 -33.29 -5.12
C LEU A 44 -40.21 -31.85 -5.20
N PHE A 45 -41.24 -31.61 -6.00
CA PHE A 45 -41.83 -30.27 -6.13
C PHE A 45 -42.38 -29.74 -4.81
N ARG A 46 -42.93 -30.61 -3.95
CA ARG A 46 -43.41 -30.22 -2.61
C ARG A 46 -42.30 -29.78 -1.68
N HIS A 47 -41.14 -30.43 -1.72
CA HIS A 47 -40.01 -30.11 -0.84
C HIS A 47 -39.15 -28.95 -1.35
N PHE A 48 -38.99 -28.82 -2.67
CA PHE A 48 -37.97 -27.96 -3.25
C PHE A 48 -38.51 -26.96 -4.29
N GLY A 49 -39.79 -27.07 -4.66
CA GLY A 49 -40.43 -26.25 -5.68
C GLY A 49 -40.05 -26.64 -7.10
N ASN A 50 -38.76 -26.81 -7.41
CA ASN A 50 -38.23 -27.19 -8.72
C ASN A 50 -36.83 -27.84 -8.62
N LYS A 51 -36.25 -28.25 -9.77
CA LYS A 51 -34.90 -28.81 -9.85
C LYS A 51 -33.83 -27.89 -9.24
N HIS A 52 -33.99 -26.58 -9.38
CA HIS A 52 -33.03 -25.59 -8.89
C HIS A 52 -33.09 -25.38 -7.38
N GLY A 53 -34.28 -25.42 -6.77
CA GLY A 53 -34.41 -25.45 -5.32
C GLY A 53 -33.78 -26.69 -4.70
N LEU A 54 -33.83 -27.82 -5.42
CA LEU A 54 -33.13 -29.04 -5.01
C LEU A 54 -31.62 -28.90 -5.17
N LEU A 55 -31.15 -28.30 -6.27
CA LEU A 55 -29.73 -27.98 -6.44
C LEU A 55 -29.21 -27.08 -5.32
N LEU A 56 -29.95 -26.02 -4.95
CA LEU A 56 -29.60 -25.17 -3.83
C LEU A 56 -29.47 -25.96 -2.52
N ALA A 57 -30.44 -26.83 -2.22
CA ALA A 57 -30.41 -27.67 -1.03
C ALA A 57 -29.24 -28.66 -1.04
N VAL A 58 -28.90 -29.23 -2.20
CA VAL A 58 -27.71 -30.07 -2.37
C VAL A 58 -26.44 -29.31 -2.02
N LEU A 59 -26.33 -28.03 -2.42
CA LEU A 59 -25.16 -27.21 -2.15
C LEU A 59 -25.08 -26.75 -0.69
N GLU A 60 -26.20 -26.34 -0.09
CA GLU A 60 -26.28 -26.00 1.34
C GLU A 60 -25.89 -27.18 2.24
N GLU A 61 -26.19 -28.41 1.82
CA GLU A 61 -25.83 -29.63 2.54
C GLU A 61 -24.47 -30.21 2.12
N SER A 62 -23.89 -29.73 1.01
CA SER A 62 -22.55 -30.13 0.60
C SER A 62 -21.50 -29.53 1.52
N ALA A 63 -20.55 -30.36 1.95
CA ALA A 63 -19.41 -29.93 2.76
C ALA A 63 -18.61 -28.82 2.06
N ALA A 64 -18.52 -28.84 0.73
CA ALA A 64 -17.76 -27.87 -0.05
C ALA A 64 -18.12 -26.39 0.21
N PHE A 65 -19.40 -26.06 0.43
CA PHE A 65 -19.81 -24.68 0.74
C PHE A 65 -19.69 -24.32 2.23
N LYS A 66 -19.76 -25.30 3.13
CA LYS A 66 -19.50 -25.10 4.57
C LYS A 66 -18.01 -24.98 4.87
N ASP A 67 -17.20 -25.81 4.22
CA ASP A 67 -15.75 -25.88 4.36
C ASP A 67 -15.08 -24.60 3.82
N LEU A 68 -15.66 -23.93 2.82
CA LEU A 68 -15.14 -22.65 2.33
C LEU A 68 -15.06 -21.59 3.44
N GLY A 69 -16.07 -21.46 4.29
CA GLY A 69 -16.05 -20.50 5.39
C GLY A 69 -15.15 -20.92 6.55
N GLU A 70 -15.21 -22.20 6.94
CA GLU A 70 -14.49 -22.73 8.11
C GLU A 70 -13.00 -22.96 7.84
N SER A 71 -12.62 -23.42 6.64
CA SER A 71 -11.23 -23.70 6.25
C SER A 71 -10.39 -22.42 6.16
N LEU A 72 -11.01 -21.27 5.90
CA LEU A 72 -10.33 -19.97 5.85
C LEU A 72 -10.04 -19.40 7.24
N VAL A 73 -10.98 -19.58 8.18
CA VAL A 73 -10.78 -19.18 9.57
C VAL A 73 -9.78 -20.11 10.27
N GLN A 74 -9.81 -21.42 9.98
CA GLN A 74 -8.87 -22.38 10.57
C GLN A 74 -7.45 -22.30 9.98
N ARG A 75 -7.29 -21.84 8.74
CA ARG A 75 -5.98 -21.56 8.12
C ARG A 75 -5.44 -20.17 8.45
N ALA A 76 -6.13 -19.38 9.28
CA ALA A 76 -5.63 -18.13 9.85
C ALA A 76 -4.51 -18.37 10.88
N THR A 77 -3.40 -18.94 10.40
CA THR A 77 -2.07 -18.70 10.95
C THR A 77 -1.66 -17.32 10.46
N PRO A 78 -1.01 -16.44 11.26
CA PRO A 78 -0.74 -15.07 10.84
C PRO A 78 -0.01 -15.10 9.49
N PRO A 79 -0.58 -14.53 8.41
CA PRO A 79 0.14 -14.51 7.16
C PRO A 79 1.30 -13.55 7.35
N GLY A 80 2.53 -14.06 7.25
CA GLY A 80 3.71 -13.20 7.10
C GLY A 80 3.62 -12.28 5.86
N ASN A 81 2.61 -12.48 5.00
CA ASN A 81 2.34 -11.69 3.80
C ASN A 81 0.83 -11.63 3.48
N VAL A 82 0.22 -10.44 3.61
CA VAL A 82 -1.21 -10.19 3.31
C VAL A 82 -1.56 -10.46 1.84
N TYR A 83 -0.65 -10.16 0.91
CA TYR A 83 -0.85 -10.41 -0.51
C TYR A 83 -1.11 -11.90 -0.77
N GLN A 84 -0.27 -12.77 -0.20
CA GLN A 84 -0.41 -14.21 -0.38
C GLN A 84 -1.73 -14.71 0.22
N ALA A 85 -2.11 -14.17 1.38
CA ALA A 85 -3.34 -14.54 2.08
C ALA A 85 -4.61 -14.24 1.26
N LEU A 86 -4.64 -13.12 0.53
CA LEU A 86 -5.74 -12.77 -0.37
C LEU A 86 -5.72 -13.59 -1.65
N LYS A 87 -4.52 -13.85 -2.21
CA LYS A 87 -4.35 -14.66 -3.43
C LYS A 87 -4.78 -16.12 -3.20
N ASP A 88 -4.37 -16.71 -2.09
CA ASP A 88 -4.75 -18.08 -1.70
C ASP A 88 -6.26 -18.21 -1.52
N TYR A 89 -6.88 -17.22 -0.84
CA TYR A 89 -8.33 -17.18 -0.68
C TYR A 89 -9.06 -17.13 -2.02
N ALA A 90 -8.65 -16.24 -2.93
CA ALA A 90 -9.30 -16.08 -4.23
C ALA A 90 -9.12 -17.34 -5.09
N SER A 91 -7.93 -17.96 -5.06
CA SER A 91 -7.63 -19.22 -5.73
C SER A 91 -8.50 -20.38 -5.22
N ASP A 92 -8.58 -20.55 -3.90
CA ASP A 92 -9.40 -21.60 -3.28
C ASP A 92 -10.89 -21.43 -3.57
N SER A 93 -11.35 -20.18 -3.60
CA SER A 93 -12.74 -19.84 -3.94
C SER A 93 -13.05 -20.21 -5.39
N LEU A 94 -12.16 -19.89 -6.34
CA LEU A 94 -12.31 -20.29 -7.75
C LEU A 94 -12.29 -21.81 -7.91
N HIS A 95 -11.35 -22.51 -7.27
CA HIS A 95 -11.30 -23.97 -7.35
C HIS A 95 -12.60 -24.59 -6.84
N THR A 96 -13.23 -24.00 -5.82
CA THR A 96 -14.51 -24.51 -5.33
C THR A 96 -15.65 -24.26 -6.33
N LEU A 97 -15.69 -23.08 -6.97
CA LEU A 97 -16.68 -22.78 -8.01
C LEU A 97 -16.52 -23.70 -9.24
N GLU A 98 -15.29 -24.08 -9.60
CA GLU A 98 -14.98 -25.02 -10.69
C GLU A 98 -15.52 -26.43 -10.46
N ARG A 99 -15.81 -26.80 -9.22
CA ARG A 99 -16.45 -28.09 -8.91
C ARG A 99 -17.96 -28.06 -9.17
N VAL A 100 -18.55 -26.88 -9.35
CA VAL A 100 -19.99 -26.67 -9.50
C VAL A 100 -20.36 -25.68 -10.63
N PRO A 101 -19.79 -25.78 -11.84
CA PRO A 101 -19.99 -24.78 -12.90
C PRO A 101 -21.45 -24.68 -13.35
N GLU A 102 -22.17 -25.81 -13.35
CA GLU A 102 -23.59 -25.86 -13.69
C GLU A 102 -24.48 -25.07 -12.72
N PHE A 103 -24.10 -24.98 -11.44
CA PHE A 103 -24.82 -24.15 -10.49
C PHE A 103 -24.64 -22.67 -10.79
N VAL A 104 -23.40 -22.26 -11.07
CA VAL A 104 -23.09 -20.87 -11.45
C VAL A 104 -23.87 -20.48 -12.70
N ARG A 105 -23.85 -21.33 -13.74
CA ARG A 105 -24.63 -21.15 -14.99
C ARG A 105 -26.13 -21.02 -14.70
N SER A 106 -26.68 -21.89 -13.87
CA SER A 106 -28.10 -21.88 -13.50
C SER A 106 -28.51 -20.64 -12.72
N VAL A 107 -27.71 -20.21 -11.73
CA VAL A 107 -27.99 -19.01 -10.92
C VAL A 107 -28.01 -17.75 -11.78
N VAL A 108 -27.16 -17.68 -12.82
CA VAL A 108 -27.12 -16.52 -13.72
C VAL A 108 -28.20 -16.59 -14.80
N GLY A 109 -28.36 -17.74 -15.46
CA GLY A 109 -29.24 -17.89 -16.63
C GLY A 109 -30.72 -18.08 -16.31
N GLU A 110 -31.05 -18.55 -15.10
CA GLU A 110 -32.42 -18.98 -14.76
C GLU A 110 -32.94 -18.36 -13.45
N ALA A 111 -32.31 -17.29 -12.96
CA ALA A 111 -32.66 -16.62 -11.72
C ALA A 111 -34.16 -16.28 -11.61
N ASP A 112 -34.77 -15.83 -12.71
CA ASP A 112 -36.19 -15.44 -12.75
C ASP A 112 -37.16 -16.62 -12.69
N GLN A 113 -36.70 -17.84 -12.98
CA GLN A 113 -37.47 -19.07 -12.88
C GLN A 113 -37.49 -19.62 -11.44
N PHE A 114 -36.72 -19.03 -10.53
CA PHE A 114 -36.66 -19.47 -9.14
C PHE A 114 -37.89 -18.97 -8.37
N PRO A 115 -38.58 -19.86 -7.64
CA PRO A 115 -39.57 -19.47 -6.65
C PRO A 115 -39.01 -18.40 -5.72
N ALA A 116 -39.83 -17.43 -5.33
CA ALA A 116 -39.40 -16.31 -4.48
C ALA A 116 -38.73 -16.78 -3.17
N GLU A 117 -39.18 -17.91 -2.63
CA GLU A 117 -38.60 -18.52 -1.44
C GLU A 117 -37.16 -19.01 -1.68
N ASN A 118 -36.89 -19.66 -2.81
CA ASN A 118 -35.55 -20.14 -3.18
C ASN A 118 -34.60 -18.98 -3.44
N ARG A 119 -35.06 -17.91 -4.10
CA ARG A 119 -34.25 -16.67 -4.27
C ARG A 119 -33.87 -16.05 -2.92
N ARG A 120 -34.81 -16.01 -1.98
CA ARG A 120 -34.54 -15.51 -0.62
C ARG A 120 -33.58 -16.42 0.15
N ALA A 121 -33.72 -17.74 0.03
CA ALA A 121 -32.81 -18.70 0.65
C ALA A 121 -31.38 -18.53 0.12
N LEU A 122 -31.23 -18.46 -1.21
CA LEU A 122 -29.95 -18.18 -1.86
C LEU A 122 -29.32 -16.88 -1.36
N GLY A 123 -30.09 -15.78 -1.31
CA GLY A 123 -29.60 -14.50 -0.79
C GLY A 123 -29.14 -14.58 0.67
N ARG A 124 -29.84 -15.33 1.52
CA ARG A 124 -29.42 -15.58 2.91
C ARG A 124 -28.12 -16.38 2.97
N GLY A 125 -28.01 -17.46 2.19
CA GLY A 125 -26.80 -18.29 2.12
C GLY A 125 -25.57 -17.50 1.69
N LEU A 126 -25.70 -16.66 0.66
CA LEU A 126 -24.63 -15.77 0.21
C LEU A 126 -24.25 -14.73 1.27
N THR A 127 -25.23 -14.19 1.98
CA THR A 127 -25.00 -13.24 3.09
C THR A 127 -24.23 -13.91 4.24
N GLU A 128 -24.60 -15.14 4.59
CA GLU A 128 -23.94 -15.94 5.63
C GLU A 128 -22.48 -16.22 5.26
N ALA A 129 -22.24 -16.72 4.05
CA ALA A 129 -20.90 -16.99 3.52
C ALA A 129 -20.02 -15.72 3.51
N ASN A 130 -20.58 -14.60 3.06
CA ASN A 130 -19.87 -13.32 3.03
C ASN A 130 -19.45 -12.85 4.43
N ARG A 131 -20.19 -13.21 5.49
CA ARG A 131 -19.83 -12.83 6.86
C ARG A 131 -18.53 -13.50 7.33
N TYR A 132 -18.34 -14.78 7.01
CA TYR A 132 -17.10 -15.49 7.37
C TYR A 132 -15.89 -14.83 6.70
N VAL A 133 -16.03 -14.49 5.41
CA VAL A 133 -14.99 -13.77 4.66
C VAL A 133 -14.74 -12.38 5.24
N ALA A 134 -15.79 -11.66 5.63
CA ALA A 134 -15.65 -10.34 6.26
C ALA A 134 -14.89 -10.40 7.59
N GLN A 135 -15.13 -11.44 8.41
CA GLN A 135 -14.39 -11.66 9.66
C GLN A 135 -12.91 -11.97 9.40
N TYR A 136 -12.63 -12.78 8.38
CA TYR A 136 -11.26 -13.05 7.93
C TYR A 136 -10.56 -11.76 7.47
N LEU A 137 -11.20 -10.98 6.57
CA LEU A 137 -10.64 -9.71 6.09
C LEU A 137 -10.44 -8.71 7.23
N ALA A 138 -11.35 -8.62 8.19
CA ALA A 138 -11.18 -7.77 9.36
C ALA A 138 -9.93 -8.13 10.17
N THR A 139 -9.66 -9.43 10.32
CA THR A 139 -8.44 -9.93 10.98
C THR A 139 -7.18 -9.54 10.20
N VAL A 140 -7.20 -9.73 8.88
CA VAL A 140 -6.09 -9.37 7.98
C VAL A 140 -5.82 -7.85 8.00
N ILE A 141 -6.87 -7.03 7.94
CA ILE A 141 -6.78 -5.56 7.97
C ILE A 141 -6.17 -5.10 9.30
N GLN A 142 -6.63 -5.66 10.42
CA GLN A 142 -6.14 -5.30 11.74
C GLN A 142 -4.67 -5.71 11.95
N GLN A 143 -4.29 -6.93 11.53
CA GLN A 143 -2.92 -7.43 11.70
C GLN A 143 -1.93 -6.77 10.74
N GLY A 144 -2.37 -6.44 9.53
CA GLY A 144 -1.55 -5.77 8.51
C GLY A 144 -1.47 -4.25 8.65
N ASP A 145 -2.12 -3.66 9.66
CA ASP A 145 -2.26 -2.20 9.86
C ASP A 145 -2.70 -1.48 8.58
N LEU A 146 -3.69 -2.06 7.88
CA LEU A 146 -4.17 -1.57 6.60
C LEU A 146 -5.22 -0.47 6.78
N ASN A 147 -5.04 0.66 6.10
CA ASN A 147 -6.05 1.70 6.03
C ASN A 147 -7.04 1.42 4.90
N THR A 148 -8.30 1.15 5.24
CA THR A 148 -9.36 0.86 4.28
C THR A 148 -10.44 1.92 4.28
N TYR A 149 -10.91 2.33 3.09
CA TYR A 149 -12.02 3.28 2.95
C TYR A 149 -13.41 2.63 3.14
N LEU A 150 -13.48 1.31 3.00
CA LEU A 150 -14.71 0.54 3.10
C LEU A 150 -14.63 -0.44 4.27
N PRO A 151 -15.77 -0.74 4.94
CA PRO A 151 -15.81 -1.75 5.98
C PRO A 151 -15.59 -3.16 5.39
N ALA A 152 -15.07 -4.08 6.21
CA ALA A 152 -14.66 -5.42 5.79
C ALA A 152 -15.77 -6.21 5.09
N GLU A 153 -17.04 -6.02 5.48
CA GLU A 153 -18.19 -6.66 4.84
C GLU A 153 -18.36 -6.26 3.39
N LYS A 154 -18.12 -4.97 3.07
CA LYS A 154 -18.21 -4.45 1.71
C LYS A 154 -17.03 -4.91 0.87
N LEU A 155 -15.83 -4.95 1.45
CA LEU A 155 -14.66 -5.52 0.79
C LEU A 155 -14.85 -7.00 0.46
N ALA A 156 -15.37 -7.79 1.40
CA ALA A 156 -15.72 -9.19 1.17
C ALA A 156 -16.75 -9.35 0.04
N SER A 157 -17.79 -8.50 0.01
CA SER A 157 -18.80 -8.53 -1.05
C SER A 157 -18.22 -8.21 -2.42
N LEU A 158 -17.34 -7.22 -2.51
CA LEU A 158 -16.67 -6.85 -3.76
C LEU A 158 -15.73 -7.96 -4.25
N LEU A 159 -14.97 -8.55 -3.33
CA LEU A 159 -14.00 -9.60 -3.63
C LEU A 159 -14.72 -10.83 -4.18
N ASN A 160 -15.74 -11.30 -3.46
CA ASN A 160 -16.59 -12.40 -3.90
C ASN A 160 -17.31 -12.10 -5.21
N GLY A 161 -17.79 -10.86 -5.40
CA GLY A 161 -18.43 -10.44 -6.63
C GLY A 161 -17.52 -10.54 -7.85
N MET A 162 -16.25 -10.13 -7.71
CA MET A 162 -15.26 -10.23 -8.79
C MET A 162 -14.85 -11.68 -9.07
N ILE A 163 -14.64 -12.49 -8.04
CA ILE A 163 -14.35 -13.92 -8.17
C ILE A 163 -15.50 -14.64 -8.89
N LEU A 164 -16.75 -14.38 -8.46
CA LEU A 164 -17.93 -14.94 -9.10
C LEU A 164 -18.07 -14.45 -10.54
N GLY A 165 -17.81 -13.17 -10.80
CA GLY A 165 -17.84 -12.60 -12.15
C GLY A 165 -16.85 -13.30 -13.10
N TYR A 166 -15.62 -13.50 -12.66
CA TYR A 166 -14.61 -14.26 -13.41
C TYR A 166 -15.09 -15.69 -13.68
N ALA A 167 -15.55 -16.40 -12.65
CA ALA A 167 -16.06 -17.77 -12.79
C ALA A 167 -17.26 -17.86 -13.75
N VAL A 168 -18.19 -16.90 -13.70
CA VAL A 168 -19.32 -16.85 -14.63
C VAL A 168 -18.83 -16.72 -16.06
N ILE A 169 -17.91 -15.80 -16.33
CA ILE A 169 -17.37 -15.57 -17.68
C ILE A 169 -16.67 -16.83 -18.19
N GLU A 170 -15.76 -17.41 -17.40
CA GLU A 170 -15.03 -18.63 -17.73
C GLU A 170 -15.95 -19.83 -17.96
N PHE A 171 -17.00 -20.00 -17.14
CA PHE A 171 -17.89 -21.13 -17.30
C PHE A 171 -18.93 -20.92 -18.39
N THR A 172 -19.25 -19.70 -18.80
CA THR A 172 -20.31 -19.45 -19.80
C THR A 172 -19.78 -19.13 -21.18
N SER A 173 -18.49 -18.87 -21.33
CA SER A 173 -17.87 -18.48 -22.59
C SER A 173 -16.95 -19.57 -23.11
N GLU A 174 -16.94 -19.81 -24.42
CA GLU A 174 -15.96 -20.70 -25.05
C GLU A 174 -14.61 -20.00 -25.30
N PHE A 175 -14.60 -18.66 -25.30
CA PHE A 175 -13.41 -17.82 -25.51
C PHE A 175 -13.63 -16.40 -24.97
N HIS A 176 -12.60 -15.81 -24.36
CA HIS A 176 -12.51 -14.37 -24.07
C HIS A 176 -11.04 -13.93 -23.94
N GLU A 177 -10.77 -12.63 -24.14
CA GLU A 177 -9.42 -12.03 -24.01
C GLU A 177 -9.33 -11.03 -22.84
N LEU A 178 -10.16 -11.20 -21.80
CA LEU A 178 -10.20 -10.27 -20.66
C LEU A 178 -8.98 -10.37 -19.74
N TRP A 179 -8.35 -11.55 -19.69
CA TRP A 179 -7.19 -11.87 -18.86
C TRP A 179 -6.28 -12.81 -19.65
N GLU A 180 -4.97 -12.74 -19.41
CA GLU A 180 -4.01 -13.66 -20.06
C GLU A 180 -4.22 -15.11 -19.57
N ASP A 181 -4.38 -15.26 -18.26
CA ASP A 181 -4.72 -16.51 -17.61
C ASP A 181 -5.37 -16.26 -16.22
N ARG A 182 -5.65 -17.35 -15.49
CA ARG A 182 -6.20 -17.29 -14.12
C ARG A 182 -5.27 -16.55 -13.15
N ASN A 183 -3.96 -16.74 -13.28
CA ASN A 183 -3.00 -16.11 -12.37
C ASN A 183 -2.98 -14.60 -12.61
N ASP A 184 -3.00 -14.16 -13.86
CA ASP A 184 -3.12 -12.74 -14.22
C ASP A 184 -4.36 -12.10 -13.58
N PHE A 185 -5.53 -12.74 -13.68
CA PHE A 185 -6.74 -12.28 -12.96
C PHE A 185 -6.52 -12.19 -11.44
N LEU A 186 -6.00 -13.25 -10.81
CA LEU A 186 -5.80 -13.29 -9.36
C LEU A 186 -4.81 -12.24 -8.87
N GLU A 187 -3.73 -12.00 -9.62
CA GLU A 187 -2.73 -10.99 -9.30
C GLU A 187 -3.33 -9.59 -9.36
N ASN A 188 -4.01 -9.25 -10.45
CA ASN A 188 -4.64 -7.94 -10.60
C ASN A 188 -5.80 -7.72 -9.62
N LEU A 189 -6.54 -8.78 -9.26
CA LEU A 189 -7.56 -8.72 -8.22
C LEU A 189 -6.94 -8.35 -6.87
N VAL A 190 -5.86 -9.01 -6.45
CA VAL A 190 -5.21 -8.71 -5.16
C VAL A 190 -4.59 -7.32 -5.17
N GLU A 191 -3.92 -6.95 -6.26
CA GLU A 191 -3.35 -5.60 -6.46
C GLU A 191 -4.42 -4.51 -6.30
N LEU A 192 -5.60 -4.70 -6.90
CA LEU A 192 -6.73 -3.79 -6.75
C LEU A 192 -7.14 -3.59 -5.27
N PHE A 193 -7.19 -4.66 -4.48
CA PHE A 193 -7.58 -4.55 -3.07
C PHE A 193 -6.50 -3.92 -2.18
N LEU A 194 -5.23 -4.07 -2.53
CA LEU A 194 -4.12 -3.51 -1.75
C LEU A 194 -3.78 -2.07 -2.13
N HIS A 195 -3.89 -1.73 -3.42
CA HIS A 195 -3.40 -0.46 -3.96
C HIS A 195 -4.51 0.41 -4.61
N GLY A 196 -5.69 -0.16 -4.90
CA GLY A 196 -6.77 0.52 -5.61
C GLY A 196 -6.60 0.52 -7.14
N ALA A 197 -7.72 0.62 -7.89
CA ALA A 197 -7.69 0.62 -9.36
C ALA A 197 -7.26 1.97 -9.94
N MET A 198 -7.63 3.07 -9.29
CA MET A 198 -7.41 4.41 -9.80
C MET A 198 -6.69 5.23 -8.73
N SER A 199 -5.52 5.71 -9.10
CA SER A 199 -4.84 6.79 -8.41
C SER A 199 -5.12 8.07 -9.19
N THR A 200 -5.45 9.17 -8.51
CA THR A 200 -5.44 10.50 -9.13
C THR A 200 -4.02 11.02 -9.35
N ALA A 201 -3.00 10.24 -8.98
CA ALA A 201 -1.61 10.48 -9.36
C ALA A 201 -1.32 9.77 -10.70
N PRO A 202 -0.52 10.38 -11.61
CA PRO A 202 -0.09 9.74 -12.84
C PRO A 202 0.56 8.39 -12.53
N GLN A 203 0.10 7.33 -13.21
CA GLN A 203 0.63 5.98 -13.10
C GLN A 203 2.11 5.95 -13.49
N LEU A 204 2.97 5.74 -12.50
CA LEU A 204 4.27 5.11 -12.73
C LEU A 204 3.99 3.64 -13.07
N THR A 205 4.15 3.29 -14.34
CA THR A 205 4.30 1.92 -14.83
C THR A 205 5.25 1.13 -13.92
N LYS A 206 5.00 -0.17 -13.76
CA LYS A 206 5.85 -1.19 -13.10
C LYS A 206 7.34 -1.03 -13.49
N GLU A 207 8.03 -0.08 -12.89
CA GLU A 207 9.41 -0.25 -12.54
C GLU A 207 9.37 -0.96 -11.20
N THR A 208 10.13 -2.06 -11.09
CA THR A 208 10.76 -2.50 -9.86
C THR A 208 10.72 -1.36 -8.86
N VAL A 209 10.06 -1.53 -7.71
CA VAL A 209 10.21 -0.55 -6.62
C VAL A 209 11.69 -0.58 -6.27
N ILE A 210 12.48 0.23 -6.98
CA ILE A 210 13.68 0.84 -6.48
C ILE A 210 13.08 1.67 -5.36
N ILE A 211 12.94 1.03 -4.20
CA ILE A 211 12.82 1.76 -2.95
C ILE A 211 14.04 2.66 -3.04
N GLN A 212 13.85 3.93 -3.34
CA GLN A 212 14.93 4.89 -3.32
C GLN A 212 15.44 4.83 -1.89
N GLU A 213 16.56 4.14 -1.69
CA GLU A 213 17.06 3.81 -0.36
C GLU A 213 17.41 5.15 0.30
N VAL A 214 16.56 5.60 1.22
CA VAL A 214 16.79 6.85 1.95
C VAL A 214 17.94 6.57 2.91
N ALA A 215 19.13 6.94 2.48
CA ALA A 215 20.38 6.75 3.20
C ALA A 215 20.72 8.02 3.97
N ASP A 216 19.89 8.37 4.95
CA ASP A 216 20.12 9.53 5.79
C ASP A 216 21.37 9.39 6.68
N LEU A 217 22.03 10.51 6.96
CA LEU A 217 23.31 10.52 7.68
C LEU A 217 23.08 10.54 9.20
N PRO A 218 23.89 9.79 9.99
CA PRO A 218 23.89 9.91 11.44
C PRO A 218 24.28 11.33 11.89
N GLY A 219 23.67 11.83 12.97
CA GLY A 219 23.93 13.18 13.46
C GLY A 219 25.40 13.47 13.77
N ILE A 220 26.13 12.47 14.28
CA ILE A 220 27.58 12.58 14.50
C ILE A 220 28.32 12.91 13.20
N LEU A 221 27.93 12.29 12.08
CA LEU A 221 28.55 12.52 10.78
C LEU A 221 28.20 13.90 10.25
N VAL A 222 26.92 14.29 10.29
CA VAL A 222 26.46 15.64 9.89
C VAL A 222 27.19 16.73 10.66
N HIS A 223 27.36 16.55 11.98
CA HIS A 223 28.09 17.53 12.79
C HIS A 223 29.58 17.60 12.44
N LYS A 224 30.22 16.47 12.06
CA LYS A 224 31.59 16.46 11.55
C LYS A 224 31.70 17.18 10.21
N ILE A 225 30.74 16.96 9.30
CA ILE A 225 30.70 17.65 8.00
C ILE A 225 30.59 19.16 8.20
N LEU A 226 29.65 19.62 9.05
CA LEU A 226 29.51 21.04 9.39
C LEU A 226 30.75 21.62 10.08
N GLN A 227 31.48 20.82 10.87
CA GLN A 227 32.72 21.25 11.49
C GLN A 227 33.87 21.37 10.47
N ASN A 228 33.96 20.43 9.54
CA ASN A 228 34.97 20.43 8.48
C ASN A 228 34.73 21.58 7.50
N SER A 229 33.48 21.80 7.06
CA SER A 229 33.14 22.94 6.21
C SER A 229 33.44 24.29 6.87
N ARG A 230 33.22 24.41 8.19
CA ARG A 230 33.63 25.59 8.96
C ARG A 230 35.14 25.84 8.95
N LYS A 231 35.96 24.79 8.92
CA LYS A 231 37.43 24.91 8.83
C LYS A 231 37.86 25.31 7.41
N SER A 232 37.15 24.85 6.39
CA SER A 232 37.41 25.20 4.99
C SER A 232 37.14 26.68 4.70
N GLY A 233 36.06 27.23 5.26
CA GLY A 233 35.76 28.65 5.07
C GLY A 233 34.39 29.06 5.55
N ILE A 234 34.15 30.37 5.60
CA ILE A 234 32.84 30.93 5.95
C ILE A 234 31.80 30.68 4.86
N GLN A 235 32.21 30.60 3.57
CA GLN A 235 31.34 30.22 2.46
C GLN A 235 30.95 28.74 2.55
N ASP A 236 31.94 27.85 2.67
CA ASP A 236 31.72 26.42 2.86
C ASP A 236 30.79 26.12 4.03
N TYR A 237 30.97 26.84 5.14
CA TYR A 237 30.09 26.68 6.29
C TYR A 237 28.64 27.08 6.00
N ALA A 238 28.44 28.16 5.25
CA ALA A 238 27.12 28.61 4.83
C ALA A 238 26.47 27.61 3.84
N LEU A 239 27.23 27.06 2.90
CA LEU A 239 26.78 26.04 1.96
C LEU A 239 26.32 24.77 2.68
N ALA A 240 27.17 24.21 3.54
CA ALA A 240 26.83 23.03 4.34
C ALA A 240 25.63 23.30 5.28
N TYR A 241 25.53 24.50 5.83
CA TYR A 241 24.40 24.89 6.67
C TYR A 241 23.08 24.95 5.88
N LEU A 242 23.08 25.35 4.61
CA LEU A 242 21.87 25.34 3.79
C LEU A 242 21.46 23.92 3.36
N LEU A 243 22.42 23.06 3.04
CA LEU A 243 22.18 21.65 2.74
C LEU A 243 21.43 20.94 3.88
N PHE A 244 21.88 21.14 5.13
CA PHE A 244 21.29 20.46 6.30
C PHE A 244 20.27 21.28 7.08
N GLY A 245 20.24 22.61 6.94
CA GLY A 245 19.34 23.49 7.67
C GLY A 245 18.06 23.81 6.91
N ALA A 246 18.10 23.77 5.58
CA ALA A 246 16.95 24.05 4.72
C ALA A 246 16.69 22.92 3.70
N GLY A 247 17.47 21.84 3.73
CA GLY A 247 17.27 20.68 2.84
C GLY A 247 17.38 21.05 1.36
N LEU A 248 18.21 22.03 1.01
CA LEU A 248 18.33 22.46 -0.38
C LEU A 248 19.15 21.47 -1.20
N SER A 249 18.75 21.28 -2.44
CA SER A 249 19.54 20.59 -3.45
C SER A 249 20.69 21.48 -3.97
N VAL A 250 21.64 20.86 -4.66
CA VAL A 250 22.75 21.56 -5.32
C VAL A 250 22.23 22.61 -6.31
N ALA A 251 21.27 22.22 -7.16
CA ALA A 251 20.64 23.09 -8.15
C ALA A 251 19.96 24.32 -7.51
N GLU A 252 19.34 24.14 -6.35
CA GLU A 252 18.70 25.25 -5.63
C GLU A 252 19.75 26.18 -5.03
N ILE A 253 20.82 25.65 -4.42
CA ILE A 253 21.89 26.47 -3.84
C ILE A 253 22.57 27.34 -4.88
N ILE A 254 22.92 26.79 -6.05
CA ILE A 254 23.58 27.55 -7.12
C ILE A 254 22.63 28.59 -7.76
N GLY A 255 21.32 28.32 -7.73
CA GLY A 255 20.28 29.23 -8.23
C GLY A 255 19.85 30.33 -7.23
N LEU A 256 20.37 30.34 -6.00
CA LEU A 256 20.00 31.34 -5.01
C LEU A 256 20.61 32.71 -5.33
N GLU A 257 19.77 33.73 -5.31
CA GLU A 257 20.18 35.13 -5.30
C GLU A 257 20.03 35.75 -3.91
N ARG A 258 20.77 36.85 -3.65
CA ARG A 258 20.68 37.58 -2.39
C ARG A 258 19.27 38.12 -2.12
N SER A 259 18.54 38.48 -3.18
CA SER A 259 17.15 38.96 -3.16
C SER A 259 16.15 37.92 -2.68
N HIS A 260 16.48 36.63 -2.72
CA HIS A 260 15.61 35.53 -2.30
C HIS A 260 15.50 35.35 -0.77
N GLN A 261 16.15 36.21 0.01
CA GLN A 261 16.10 36.16 1.47
C GLN A 261 14.93 36.98 2.00
N ILE A 262 14.07 36.33 2.78
CA ILE A 262 12.98 36.99 3.50
C ILE A 262 13.29 36.86 4.99
N PHE A 263 13.36 37.99 5.68
CA PHE A 263 13.49 38.04 7.13
C PHE A 263 12.14 38.40 7.73
N ASP A 264 11.68 37.59 8.67
CA ASP A 264 10.55 37.91 9.53
C ASP A 264 10.94 37.76 11.02
N ASN A 265 9.97 37.92 11.92
CA ASN A 265 10.20 37.78 13.36
C ASN A 265 10.51 36.32 13.78
N GLN A 266 10.34 35.34 12.90
CA GLN A 266 10.45 33.91 13.17
C GLN A 266 11.75 33.31 12.61
N GLY A 267 12.34 33.88 11.57
CA GLY A 267 13.56 33.33 10.99
C GLY A 267 14.03 33.95 9.67
N LEU A 268 15.00 33.24 9.08
CA LEU A 268 15.38 33.42 7.68
C LEU A 268 14.57 32.41 6.84
N ILE A 269 13.82 32.92 5.87
CA ILE A 269 13.11 32.13 4.87
C ILE A 269 13.79 32.36 3.52
N LEU A 270 13.99 31.27 2.78
CA LEU A 270 14.53 31.32 1.42
C LEU A 270 13.43 31.08 0.41
N GLN A 271 13.35 31.95 -0.60
CA GLN A 271 12.49 31.78 -1.74
C GLN A 271 13.25 31.02 -2.84
N ILE A 272 12.76 29.83 -3.19
CA ILE A 272 13.33 29.00 -4.25
C ILE A 272 12.55 29.27 -5.53
N THR A 273 13.26 29.72 -6.56
CA THR A 273 12.69 30.17 -7.84
C THR A 273 13.05 29.26 -9.02
N THR A 274 13.58 28.08 -8.74
CA THR A 274 13.92 27.06 -9.74
C THR A 274 12.70 26.77 -10.63
N PRO A 275 12.87 26.62 -11.97
CA PRO A 275 11.75 26.42 -12.87
C PRO A 275 10.89 25.20 -12.50
N GLY A 276 9.58 25.40 -12.30
CA GLY A 276 8.61 24.32 -12.07
C GLY A 276 7.72 24.52 -10.84
N LEU A 277 8.27 24.94 -9.69
CA LEU A 277 7.47 25.15 -8.47
C LEU A 277 8.14 26.17 -7.53
N PRO A 278 7.69 27.44 -7.48
CA PRO A 278 8.21 28.39 -6.52
C PRO A 278 7.80 27.97 -5.10
N ARG A 279 8.77 27.84 -4.20
CA ARG A 279 8.52 27.45 -2.80
C ARG A 279 9.29 28.32 -1.83
N GLN A 280 8.85 28.32 -0.58
CA GLN A 280 9.54 28.97 0.53
C GLN A 280 9.95 27.94 1.56
N VAL A 281 11.17 28.04 2.08
CA VAL A 281 11.67 27.13 3.10
C VAL A 281 12.38 27.90 4.22
N PRO A 282 12.04 27.63 5.50
CA PRO A 282 12.76 28.22 6.61
C PRO A 282 14.14 27.58 6.75
N VAL A 283 15.12 28.37 7.19
CA VAL A 283 16.45 27.86 7.52
C VAL A 283 16.53 27.53 9.00
N ASN A 284 16.54 26.23 9.32
CA ASN A 284 16.50 25.74 10.69
C ASN A 284 17.78 26.07 11.47
N GLN A 285 17.62 26.63 12.67
CA GLN A 285 18.75 26.90 13.59
C GLN A 285 19.25 25.65 14.32
N TRP A 286 18.41 24.63 14.42
CA TRP A 286 18.71 23.37 15.10
C TRP A 286 18.82 22.24 14.09
N ILE A 287 20.00 21.64 13.96
CA ILE A 287 20.29 20.53 13.05
C ILE A 287 20.75 19.33 13.89
N LEU A 288 19.96 18.27 13.88
CA LEU A 288 20.18 17.01 14.61
C LEU A 288 20.61 17.24 16.07
N GLY A 289 19.84 18.07 16.78
CA GLY A 289 20.02 18.35 18.21
C GLY A 289 21.10 19.37 18.57
N LYS A 290 21.81 19.96 17.60
CA LYS A 290 22.77 21.06 17.84
C LYS A 290 22.27 22.38 17.27
N HIS A 291 22.54 23.46 18.00
CA HIS A 291 22.20 24.83 17.61
C HIS A 291 23.34 25.49 16.83
N TYR A 292 23.02 26.11 15.70
CA TYR A 292 23.97 26.64 14.72
C TYR A 292 23.88 28.17 14.51
N GLY A 293 23.32 28.90 15.48
CA GLY A 293 23.22 30.36 15.46
C GLY A 293 21.77 30.86 15.51
N SER A 294 21.59 32.18 15.50
CA SER A 294 20.25 32.81 15.54
C SER A 294 19.79 33.25 14.15
N HIS A 295 18.53 33.67 14.03
CA HIS A 295 17.99 34.22 12.78
C HIS A 295 18.78 35.44 12.25
N THR A 296 19.38 36.24 13.14
CA THR A 296 20.25 37.38 12.78
C THR A 296 21.75 37.06 12.72
N ASN A 297 22.16 35.89 13.19
CA ASN A 297 23.56 35.51 13.33
C ASN A 297 23.74 34.01 13.07
N ASN A 298 23.64 33.62 11.80
CA ASN A 298 23.86 32.26 11.30
C ASN A 298 24.95 32.25 10.21
N PRO A 299 25.40 31.08 9.75
CA PRO A 299 26.46 30.95 8.74
C PRO A 299 26.21 31.74 7.46
N VAL A 300 24.98 31.73 6.93
CA VAL A 300 24.60 32.45 5.71
C VAL A 300 24.74 33.96 5.89
N ILE A 301 24.26 34.50 7.01
CA ILE A 301 24.38 35.93 7.31
C ILE A 301 25.85 36.34 7.48
N LYS A 302 26.67 35.49 8.11
CA LYS A 302 28.12 35.76 8.24
C LYS A 302 28.82 35.77 6.89
N TRP A 303 28.48 34.82 6.02
CA TRP A 303 28.97 34.79 4.65
C TRP A 303 28.60 36.08 3.90
N LEU A 304 27.32 36.45 3.88
CA LEU A 304 26.85 37.63 3.16
C LEU A 304 27.46 38.93 3.68
N LYS A 305 27.62 39.07 5.00
CA LYS A 305 28.30 40.23 5.61
C LYS A 305 29.79 40.31 5.28
N SER A 306 30.42 39.18 4.96
CA SER A 306 31.84 39.15 4.58
C SER A 306 32.07 39.62 3.14
N ARG A 307 31.03 39.53 2.29
CA ARG A 307 31.08 39.91 0.88
C ARG A 307 31.05 41.41 0.72
N LYS A 308 31.96 41.94 -0.11
CA LYS A 308 32.08 43.37 -0.43
C LYS A 308 31.60 43.72 -1.85
N ASP A 309 31.20 42.70 -2.61
CA ASP A 309 30.75 42.84 -3.98
C ASP A 309 29.22 43.03 -4.07
N HIS A 310 28.75 43.44 -5.25
CA HIS A 310 27.33 43.67 -5.56
C HIS A 310 26.72 42.56 -6.44
N HIS A 311 27.39 41.41 -6.57
CA HIS A 311 26.92 40.32 -7.43
C HIS A 311 25.60 39.73 -6.88
N PRO A 312 24.58 39.50 -7.72
CA PRO A 312 23.26 39.04 -7.29
C PRO A 312 23.26 37.61 -6.72
N ALA A 313 24.05 36.71 -7.29
CA ALA A 313 24.19 35.33 -6.79
C ALA A 313 24.61 35.30 -5.30
N MET A 314 23.97 34.42 -4.52
CA MET A 314 24.21 34.27 -3.09
C MET A 314 25.60 33.67 -2.81
N PHE A 315 26.07 32.78 -3.67
CA PHE A 315 27.39 32.15 -3.59
C PHE A 315 28.18 32.39 -4.88
N ILE A 316 29.49 32.58 -4.74
CA ILE A 316 30.39 32.89 -5.85
C ILE A 316 31.64 32.02 -5.78
N ASP A 317 32.31 31.85 -6.91
CA ASP A 317 33.63 31.22 -6.99
C ASP A 317 34.74 32.18 -6.50
N ASN A 318 35.98 31.69 -6.54
CA ASN A 318 37.17 32.47 -6.15
C ASN A 318 37.48 33.67 -7.07
N VAL A 319 36.87 33.73 -8.25
CA VAL A 319 37.08 34.77 -9.27
C VAL A 319 35.92 35.78 -9.29
N GLY A 320 34.81 35.49 -8.60
CA GLY A 320 33.63 36.34 -8.46
C GLY A 320 32.43 35.97 -9.33
N ASN A 321 32.45 34.85 -10.05
CA ASN A 321 31.30 34.35 -10.83
C ASN A 321 30.33 33.56 -9.95
N PRO A 322 29.08 33.30 -10.36
CA PRO A 322 28.17 32.40 -9.65
C PRO A 322 28.81 31.04 -9.40
N LEU A 323 28.66 30.52 -8.17
CA LEU A 323 29.15 29.20 -7.80
C LEU A 323 28.54 28.13 -8.72
N SER A 324 29.39 27.25 -9.26
CA SER A 324 28.95 26.14 -10.10
C SER A 324 28.64 24.87 -9.29
N GLU A 325 27.88 23.95 -9.89
CA GLU A 325 27.60 22.63 -9.32
C GLU A 325 28.89 21.84 -9.04
N SER A 326 29.85 21.87 -9.98
CA SER A 326 31.15 21.19 -9.83
C SER A 326 31.92 21.68 -8.59
N GLU A 327 31.90 22.98 -8.31
CA GLU A 327 32.62 23.54 -7.15
C GLU A 327 31.95 23.18 -5.83
N LEU A 328 30.62 23.12 -5.79
CA LEU A 328 29.90 22.66 -4.59
C LEU A 328 30.17 21.17 -4.33
N LEU A 329 30.21 20.34 -5.38
CA LEU A 329 30.57 18.92 -5.26
C LEU A 329 32.01 18.74 -4.77
N GLN A 330 32.97 19.50 -5.30
CA GLN A 330 34.36 19.49 -4.82
C GLN A 330 34.46 19.92 -3.35
N SER A 331 33.71 20.94 -2.96
CA SER A 331 33.66 21.39 -1.56
C SER A 331 33.12 20.27 -0.66
N TRP A 332 32.07 19.56 -1.09
CA TRP A 332 31.53 18.41 -0.37
C TRP A 332 32.56 17.28 -0.21
N GLU A 333 33.30 16.93 -1.27
CA GLU A 333 34.37 15.93 -1.19
C GLU A 333 35.43 16.31 -0.14
N ILE A 334 35.80 17.59 -0.06
CA ILE A 334 36.74 18.09 0.95
C ILE A 334 36.15 17.95 2.37
N TRP A 335 34.89 18.34 2.58
CA TRP A 335 34.28 18.28 3.92
C TRP A 335 34.08 16.85 4.41
N THR A 336 33.90 15.92 3.47
CA THR A 336 33.63 14.50 3.72
C THR A 336 34.86 13.61 3.58
N GLN A 337 36.03 14.19 3.32
CA GLN A 337 37.29 13.46 3.23
C GLN A 337 37.52 12.62 4.50
N GLU A 338 37.86 11.34 4.31
CA GLU A 338 38.07 10.34 5.38
C GLU A 338 36.83 9.99 6.22
N LEU A 339 35.65 10.52 5.90
CA LEU A 339 34.40 10.13 6.54
C LEU A 339 33.77 8.94 5.82
N LEU A 340 33.21 8.01 6.60
CA LEU A 340 32.45 6.88 6.09
C LEU A 340 31.09 6.82 6.77
N THR A 341 30.08 6.43 6.01
CA THR A 341 28.75 6.06 6.52
C THR A 341 28.85 4.77 7.34
N PRO A 342 27.83 4.43 8.16
CA PRO A 342 27.79 3.14 8.87
C PRO A 342 27.97 1.91 7.97
N GLN A 343 27.63 2.04 6.68
CA GLN A 343 27.78 1.01 5.65
C GLN A 343 29.18 0.99 5.01
N GLY A 344 30.12 1.83 5.47
CA GLY A 344 31.49 1.89 4.98
C GLY A 344 31.65 2.59 3.62
N LYS A 345 30.68 3.40 3.19
CA LYS A 345 30.73 4.17 1.93
C LYS A 345 31.02 5.65 2.21
N PRO A 346 31.63 6.40 1.27
CA PRO A 346 31.73 7.85 1.36
C PRO A 346 30.33 8.50 1.41
N PRO A 347 30.13 9.60 2.16
CA PRO A 347 28.86 10.33 2.15
C PRO A 347 28.62 11.04 0.82
N GLU A 348 27.41 10.91 0.29
CA GLU A 348 26.94 11.60 -0.92
C GLU A 348 26.17 12.87 -0.56
N ILE A 349 26.33 13.93 -1.35
CA ILE A 349 25.69 15.23 -1.08
C ILE A 349 24.16 15.16 -1.04
N ALA A 350 23.57 14.29 -1.85
CA ALA A 350 22.13 14.06 -1.88
C ALA A 350 21.59 13.61 -0.50
N GLN A 351 22.41 12.91 0.29
CA GLN A 351 22.03 12.46 1.62
C GLN A 351 21.78 13.62 2.59
N ALA A 352 22.29 14.83 2.32
CA ALA A 352 22.01 16.00 3.16
C ALA A 352 20.53 16.38 3.14
N GLN A 353 19.94 16.51 1.94
CA GLN A 353 18.51 16.75 1.78
C GLN A 353 17.70 15.57 2.34
N GLN A 354 18.14 14.33 2.11
CA GLN A 354 17.47 13.16 2.67
C GLN A 354 17.42 13.20 4.20
N THR A 355 18.54 13.58 4.82
CA THR A 355 18.66 13.71 6.27
C THR A 355 17.74 14.80 6.81
N TRP A 356 17.66 15.94 6.13
CA TRP A 356 16.76 17.03 6.51
C TRP A 356 15.29 16.61 6.42
N CYS A 357 14.86 15.94 5.34
CA CYS A 357 13.49 15.44 5.18
C CYS A 357 13.11 14.47 6.32
N VAL A 358 13.97 13.50 6.62
CA VAL A 358 13.75 12.55 7.73
C VAL A 358 13.66 13.27 9.07
N GLU A 359 14.55 14.24 9.32
CA GLU A 359 14.54 15.02 10.55
C GLU A 359 13.25 15.85 10.72
N MET A 360 12.76 16.50 9.66
CA MET A 360 11.51 17.27 9.72
C MET A 360 10.32 16.39 10.08
N LEU A 361 10.23 15.19 9.48
CA LEU A 361 9.16 14.22 9.78
C LEU A 361 9.26 13.70 11.21
N MET A 362 10.47 13.41 11.71
CA MET A 362 10.69 13.02 13.10
C MET A 362 10.32 14.12 14.10
N ARG A 363 10.43 15.39 13.69
CA ARG A 363 10.01 16.57 14.49
C ARG A 363 8.52 16.88 14.37
N GLY A 364 7.74 16.05 13.67
CA GLY A 364 6.28 16.15 13.59
C GLY A 364 5.77 17.02 12.44
N VAL A 365 6.62 17.43 11.50
CA VAL A 365 6.16 18.05 10.25
C VAL A 365 5.37 17.00 9.47
N SER A 366 4.18 17.35 9.00
CA SER A 366 3.36 16.42 8.23
C SER A 366 3.94 16.19 6.83
N LEU A 367 3.55 15.08 6.18
CA LEU A 367 3.92 14.84 4.77
C LEU A 367 3.42 15.94 3.83
N ASP A 368 2.29 16.58 4.17
CA ASP A 368 1.74 17.71 3.41
C ASP A 368 2.59 18.95 3.54
N ASP A 369 2.91 19.33 4.78
CA ASP A 369 3.74 20.50 5.02
C ASP A 369 5.12 20.30 4.40
N LEU A 370 5.68 19.08 4.49
CA LEU A 370 6.96 18.77 3.87
C LEU A 370 6.89 18.82 2.33
N SER A 371 5.77 18.42 1.72
CA SER A 371 5.54 18.55 0.27
C SER A 371 5.58 20.02 -0.16
N ILE A 372 4.94 20.91 0.59
CA ILE A 372 4.99 22.36 0.34
C ILE A 372 6.42 22.88 0.50
N LEU A 373 7.12 22.45 1.55
CA LEU A 373 8.46 22.92 1.86
C LEU A 373 9.52 22.41 0.88
N THR A 374 9.35 21.23 0.28
CA THR A 374 10.33 20.62 -0.65
C THR A 374 9.97 20.84 -2.12
N GLY A 375 8.70 21.10 -2.42
CA GLY A 375 8.17 21.07 -3.79
C GLY A 375 8.03 19.66 -4.37
N CYS A 376 8.27 18.62 -3.57
CA CYS A 376 8.11 17.22 -3.97
C CYS A 376 6.69 16.72 -3.74
N ASP A 377 6.22 15.82 -4.59
CA ASP A 377 4.94 15.15 -4.40
C ASP A 377 4.99 14.17 -3.22
N ARG A 378 3.83 13.91 -2.59
CA ARG A 378 3.73 12.97 -1.47
C ARG A 378 4.31 11.59 -1.78
N SER A 379 4.17 11.10 -3.02
CA SER A 379 4.73 9.80 -3.46
C SER A 379 6.25 9.78 -3.38
N GLN A 380 6.91 10.87 -3.77
CA GLN A 380 8.36 11.05 -3.65
C GLN A 380 8.81 11.16 -2.19
N LEU A 381 7.93 11.63 -1.30
CA LEU A 381 8.23 11.80 0.12
C LEU A 381 7.98 10.54 0.98
N GLN A 382 7.26 9.55 0.47
CA GLN A 382 6.94 8.31 1.21
C GLN A 382 8.17 7.54 1.73
N PRO A 383 9.26 7.37 0.97
CA PRO A 383 10.46 6.71 1.47
C PRO A 383 11.04 7.38 2.72
N TYR A 384 11.00 8.71 2.81
CA TYR A 384 11.49 9.46 3.97
C TYR A 384 10.59 9.28 5.19
N ALA A 385 9.26 9.23 4.98
CA ALA A 385 8.30 8.97 6.06
C ALA A 385 8.46 7.57 6.65
N ARG A 386 8.67 6.56 5.79
CA ARG A 386 9.01 5.21 6.24
C ARG A 386 10.29 5.23 7.08
N ARG A 387 11.35 5.87 6.57
CA ARG A 387 12.64 5.96 7.28
C ARG A 387 12.54 6.68 8.62
N ALA A 388 11.78 7.77 8.70
CA ALA A 388 11.53 8.51 9.94
C ALA A 388 10.79 7.64 10.98
N LYS A 389 9.78 6.87 10.55
CA LYS A 389 9.07 5.90 11.42
C LYS A 389 10.00 4.81 11.94
N GLU A 390 10.84 4.25 11.07
CA GLU A 390 11.85 3.24 11.45
C GLU A 390 12.79 3.79 12.53
N LYS A 391 13.33 5.01 12.35
CA LYS A 391 14.16 5.67 13.35
C LYS A 391 13.43 5.92 14.67
N ALA A 392 12.21 6.44 14.61
CA ALA A 392 11.41 6.69 15.81
C ALA A 392 11.11 5.41 16.59
N ALA A 393 10.85 4.29 15.90
CA ALA A 393 10.65 2.98 16.50
C ALA A 393 11.94 2.45 17.17
N LEU A 394 13.10 2.59 16.51
CA LEU A 394 14.39 2.22 17.09
C LEU A 394 14.73 3.05 18.33
N GLU A 395 14.51 4.36 18.30
CA GLU A 395 14.70 5.23 19.46
C GLU A 395 13.75 4.85 20.61
N ALA A 396 12.49 4.51 20.31
CA ALA A 396 11.53 4.04 21.30
C ALA A 396 11.98 2.72 21.95
N ALA A 397 12.49 1.77 21.16
CA ALA A 397 13.03 0.51 21.66
C ALA A 397 14.24 0.73 22.56
N ILE A 398 15.21 1.55 22.14
CA ILE A 398 16.41 1.88 22.93
C ILE A 398 16.04 2.54 24.26
N ARG A 399 14.98 3.36 24.31
CA ARG A 399 14.50 3.98 25.55
C ARG A 399 14.02 2.97 26.58
N LEU A 400 13.56 1.78 26.19
CA LEU A 400 13.11 0.73 27.12
C LEU A 400 14.28 0.13 27.93
N ASP A 401 15.48 0.13 27.37
CA ASP A 401 16.69 -0.38 28.05
C ASP A 401 17.24 0.63 29.09
N HIS A 402 16.72 1.86 29.11
CA HIS A 402 17.10 2.84 30.12
C HIS A 402 16.24 2.64 31.37
N LYS A 403 16.89 2.52 32.53
CA LYS A 403 16.22 2.39 33.83
C LYS A 403 15.23 3.56 33.99
N PRO A 404 13.94 3.30 34.28
CA PRO A 404 12.98 4.38 34.50
C PRO A 404 13.49 5.27 35.64
N ALA A 405 13.51 6.58 35.39
CA ALA A 405 13.98 7.61 36.31
C ALA A 405 13.07 7.74 37.53
#